data_AF-A0A959SW28-F1
#
_entry.id   AF-A0A959SW28-F1
#
_cell.length_a   1.000
_cell.length_b   1.000
_cell.length_c   1.000
_cell.angle_alpha   90.00
_cell.angle_beta   90.00
_cell.angle_gamma   90.00
#
_symmetry.space_group_name_H-M   'P 1'
#
loop_
_entity.id
_entity.type
_entity.pdbx_description
1 polymer ?
#
loop_
_entity_poly.entity_id
_entity_poly.type
_entity_poly.pdbx_seq_one_letter_code
_entity_poly.pdbx_strand_id
1 'polypeptide(L)'
;MAAYEIEIILNRQLADCLSIPVFITDRKGNLIYYNEPAEEVLGRRYEDTGEMPADEWASIFHPSDEAGNILNPEELPLVKTLKYCYPYHRSFWIQSLNGKKEKISVTSYPILGRSSKFLGAVAIFWQSKDE
;
A
#
# COMPACT_ATOMS: atom_id res chain seq x y z
N MET A 1 20.04 -12.63 -1.64
CA MET A 1 18.66 -12.45 -1.13
C MET A 1 18.73 -11.54 0.07
N ALA A 2 18.03 -10.41 0.05
CA ALA A 2 17.97 -9.55 1.23
C ALA A 2 17.32 -10.36 2.36
N ALA A 3 18.00 -10.47 3.51
CA ALA A 3 17.43 -11.12 4.68
C ALA A 3 16.47 -10.12 5.34
N TYR A 4 15.16 -10.26 5.07
CA TYR A 4 14.14 -9.50 5.77
C TYR A 4 13.96 -10.01 7.20
N GLU A 5 13.64 -9.11 8.12
CA GLU A 5 13.34 -9.50 9.51
C GLU A 5 12.04 -10.31 9.57
N ILE A 6 11.90 -11.13 10.61
CA ILE A 6 10.79 -12.08 10.75
C ILE A 6 9.43 -11.39 10.69
N GLU A 7 9.31 -10.16 11.19
CA GLU A 7 8.06 -9.39 11.18
C GLU A 7 7.59 -9.07 9.76
N ILE A 8 8.51 -8.79 8.82
CA ILE A 8 8.17 -8.59 7.41
C ILE A 8 7.70 -9.91 6.79
N ILE A 9 8.38 -11.01 7.09
CA ILE A 9 8.02 -12.35 6.59
C ILE A 9 6.62 -12.75 7.08
N LEU A 10 6.31 -12.50 8.36
CA LEU A 10 4.99 -12.77 8.94
C LEU A 10 3.91 -11.89 8.32
N ASN A 11 4.17 -10.61 8.07
CA ASN A 11 3.22 -9.73 7.38
C ASN A 11 2.95 -10.21 5.95
N ARG A 12 3.97 -10.71 5.24
CA ARG A 12 3.80 -11.30 3.92
C ARG A 12 2.92 -12.54 3.95
N GLN A 13 3.18 -13.48 4.87
CA GLN A 13 2.33 -14.67 5.05
C GLN A 13 0.89 -14.32 5.42
N LEU A 14 0.70 -13.28 6.25
CA LEU A 14 -0.63 -12.78 6.56
C LEU A 14 -1.32 -12.18 5.33
N ALA A 15 -0.60 -11.38 4.54
CA ALA A 15 -1.12 -10.79 3.31
C ALA A 15 -1.62 -11.84 2.31
N ASP A 16 -0.94 -12.98 2.21
CA ASP A 16 -1.35 -14.12 1.36
C ASP A 16 -2.68 -14.75 1.80
N CYS A 17 -3.02 -14.63 3.08
CA CYS A 17 -4.25 -15.20 3.64
C CYS A 17 -5.42 -14.20 3.62
N LEU A 18 -5.21 -12.96 3.15
CA LEU A 18 -6.22 -11.90 3.17
C LEU A 18 -6.90 -11.78 1.80
N SER A 19 -8.23 -11.70 1.83
CA SER A 19 -9.07 -11.42 0.65
C SER A 19 -9.13 -9.94 0.28
N ILE A 20 -8.38 -9.09 0.99
CA ILE A 20 -8.27 -7.65 0.73
C ILE A 20 -6.89 -7.33 0.16
N PRO A 21 -6.78 -6.30 -0.70
CA PRO A 21 -5.49 -5.80 -1.16
C PRO A 21 -4.58 -5.36 -0.01
N VAL A 22 -3.32 -5.84 -0.04
CA VAL A 22 -2.28 -5.51 0.94
C VAL A 22 -0.99 -5.14 0.23
N PHE A 23 -0.39 -4.03 0.65
CA PHE A 23 0.94 -3.57 0.29
C PHE A 23 1.86 -3.63 1.50
N ILE A 24 3.08 -4.11 1.30
CA ILE A 24 4.14 -4.10 2.30
C ILE A 24 5.31 -3.33 1.73
N THR A 25 5.82 -2.38 2.50
CA THR A 25 6.93 -1.52 2.12
C THR A 25 8.11 -1.66 3.07
N ASP A 26 9.31 -1.34 2.58
CA ASP A 26 10.46 -1.07 3.44
C ASP A 26 10.39 0.35 4.05
N ARG A 27 11.39 0.70 4.86
CA ARG A 27 11.50 2.03 5.50
C ARG A 27 11.66 3.19 4.51
N LYS A 28 12.10 2.91 3.29
CA LYS A 28 12.27 3.92 2.22
C LYS A 28 10.99 4.09 1.40
N GLY A 29 9.97 3.25 1.63
CA GLY A 29 8.72 3.24 0.88
C GLY A 29 8.77 2.39 -0.39
N ASN A 30 9.84 1.62 -0.60
CA ASN A 30 9.88 0.64 -1.69
C ASN A 30 8.87 -0.47 -1.38
N LEU A 31 8.03 -0.78 -2.34
CA LEU A 31 7.07 -1.87 -2.27
C LEU A 31 7.83 -3.20 -2.36
N ILE A 32 7.93 -3.89 -1.23
CA ILE A 32 8.64 -5.17 -1.14
C ILE A 32 7.72 -6.38 -1.35
N TYR A 33 6.41 -6.17 -1.24
CA TYR A 33 5.41 -7.20 -1.49
C TYR A 33 4.02 -6.61 -1.69
N TYR A 34 3.22 -7.27 -2.53
CA TYR A 34 1.77 -7.09 -2.58
C TYR A 34 1.08 -8.41 -2.94
N ASN A 35 -0.12 -8.65 -2.41
CA ASN A 35 -0.85 -9.91 -2.56
C ASN A 35 -1.73 -9.94 -3.83
N GLU A 36 -2.27 -11.11 -4.16
CA GLU A 36 -3.11 -11.35 -5.35
C GLU A 36 -4.28 -10.35 -5.52
N PRO A 37 -5.10 -10.04 -4.49
CA PRO A 37 -6.14 -9.00 -4.60
C PRO A 37 -5.59 -7.61 -4.99
N ALA A 38 -4.35 -7.30 -4.61
CA ALA A 38 -3.73 -6.05 -4.98
C ALA A 38 -3.17 -6.08 -6.42
N GLU A 39 -2.83 -7.25 -6.95
CA GLU A 39 -2.48 -7.44 -8.37
C GLU A 39 -3.64 -7.06 -9.28
N GLU A 40 -4.88 -7.38 -8.91
CA GLU A 40 -6.07 -7.00 -9.68
C GLU A 40 -6.26 -5.48 -9.75
N VAL A 41 -5.95 -4.78 -8.65
CA VAL A 41 -6.06 -3.32 -8.59
C VAL A 41 -4.92 -2.63 -9.35
N LEU A 42 -3.70 -3.16 -9.27
CA LEU A 42 -2.53 -2.65 -10.00
C LEU A 42 -2.47 -3.13 -11.46
N GLY A 43 -3.26 -4.15 -11.81
CA GLY A 43 -3.22 -4.94 -13.06
C GLY A 43 -1.84 -5.42 -13.48
N ARG A 44 -0.98 -5.70 -12.51
CA ARG A 44 0.33 -6.30 -12.71
C ARG A 44 0.57 -7.31 -11.60
N ARG A 45 1.09 -8.49 -11.95
CA ARG A 45 1.44 -9.50 -10.96
C ARG A 45 2.73 -9.15 -10.25
N TYR A 46 2.83 -9.49 -8.97
CA TYR A 46 4.06 -9.31 -8.20
C TYR A 46 5.19 -10.17 -8.79
N GLU A 47 4.86 -11.35 -9.32
CA GLU A 47 5.84 -12.25 -9.96
C GLU A 47 6.51 -11.62 -11.19
N ASP A 48 5.80 -10.74 -11.90
CA ASP A 48 6.30 -10.09 -13.13
C ASP A 48 7.12 -8.81 -12.82
N THR A 49 6.78 -8.11 -11.74
CA THR A 49 7.37 -6.80 -11.40
C THR A 49 8.40 -6.87 -10.28
N GLY A 50 8.22 -7.76 -9.32
CA GLY A 50 9.04 -7.88 -8.12
C GLY A 50 8.92 -6.69 -7.18
N GLU A 51 10.00 -6.40 -6.45
CA GLU A 51 10.08 -5.23 -5.58
C GLU A 51 10.11 -3.95 -6.42
N MET A 52 9.31 -2.96 -6.04
CA MET A 52 9.09 -1.74 -6.82
C MET A 52 9.42 -0.47 -6.02
N PRO A 53 10.22 0.46 -6.56
CA PRO A 53 10.49 1.73 -5.89
C PRO A 53 9.23 2.57 -5.62
N ALA A 54 9.30 3.42 -4.60
CA ALA A 54 8.19 4.29 -4.21
C ALA A 54 7.64 5.12 -5.37
N ASP A 55 8.52 5.73 -6.15
CA ASP A 55 8.17 6.59 -7.29
C ASP A 55 7.49 5.82 -8.42
N GLU A 56 7.83 4.55 -8.61
CA GLU A 56 7.29 3.73 -9.69
C GLU A 56 5.85 3.29 -9.38
N TRP A 57 5.57 2.78 -8.18
CA TRP A 57 4.19 2.42 -7.83
C TRP A 57 3.30 3.65 -7.61
N ALA A 58 3.87 4.77 -7.14
CA ALA A 58 3.16 6.06 -7.06
C ALA A 58 2.75 6.60 -8.45
N SER A 59 3.51 6.26 -9.50
CA SER A 59 3.14 6.60 -10.88
C SER A 59 2.06 5.68 -11.46
N ILE A 60 1.81 4.52 -10.85
CA ILE A 60 0.69 3.64 -11.23
C ILE A 60 -0.58 4.09 -10.51
N PHE A 61 -0.45 4.51 -9.26
CA PHE A 61 -1.56 4.85 -8.39
C PHE A 61 -1.79 6.37 -8.36
N HIS A 62 -2.79 6.84 -9.11
CA HIS A 62 -3.15 8.26 -9.17
C HIS A 62 -4.37 8.56 -8.27
N PRO A 63 -4.16 8.91 -6.98
CA PRO A 63 -5.24 9.25 -6.08
C PRO A 63 -5.85 10.60 -6.44
N SER A 64 -7.17 10.71 -6.42
CA SER A 64 -7.90 11.96 -6.56
C SER A 64 -8.88 12.19 -5.42
N ASP A 65 -9.20 13.44 -5.15
CA ASP A 65 -10.33 13.81 -4.29
C ASP A 65 -11.68 13.64 -5.03
N GLU A 66 -12.77 13.98 -4.34
CA GLU A 66 -14.13 13.94 -4.90
C GLU A 66 -14.34 14.95 -6.05
N ALA A 67 -13.62 16.07 -6.02
CA ALA A 67 -13.64 17.08 -7.08
C ALA A 67 -12.78 16.68 -8.31
N GLY A 68 -12.05 15.57 -8.23
CA GLY A 68 -11.16 15.08 -9.27
C GLY A 68 -9.76 15.72 -9.28
N ASN A 69 -9.39 16.47 -8.24
CA ASN A 69 -8.04 16.98 -8.09
C ASN A 69 -7.11 15.87 -7.60
N ILE A 70 -5.89 15.81 -8.14
CA ILE A 70 -4.87 14.85 -7.73
C ILE A 70 -4.49 15.14 -6.27
N LEU A 71 -4.49 14.11 -5.43
CA LEU A 71 -4.03 14.24 -4.06
C LEU A 71 -2.51 14.35 -4.03
N ASN A 72 -2.00 15.23 -3.16
CA ASN A 72 -0.58 15.32 -2.92
C ASN A 72 -0.06 13.99 -2.35
N PRO A 73 1.03 13.40 -2.89
CA PRO A 73 1.57 12.14 -2.39
C PRO A 73 1.91 12.17 -0.89
N GLU A 74 2.34 13.32 -0.37
CA GLU A 74 2.61 13.51 1.07
C GLU A 74 1.38 13.34 1.97
N GLU A 75 0.19 13.41 1.41
CA GLU A 75 -1.07 13.24 2.14
C GLU A 75 -1.56 11.79 2.17
N LEU A 76 -0.93 10.90 1.41
CA LEU A 76 -1.31 9.49 1.36
C LEU A 76 -1.03 8.81 2.71
N PRO A 77 -1.95 7.95 3.19
CA PRO A 77 -1.78 7.26 4.47
C PRO A 77 -0.43 6.57 4.60
N LEU A 78 -0.01 5.82 3.57
CA LEU A 78 1.26 5.09 3.57
C LEU A 78 2.46 6.01 3.71
N VAL A 79 2.49 7.14 2.98
CA VAL A 79 3.58 8.12 3.06
C VAL A 79 3.64 8.77 4.44
N LYS A 80 2.48 9.12 5.02
CA LYS A 80 2.42 9.64 6.39
C LYS A 80 2.87 8.60 7.42
N THR A 81 2.50 7.35 7.24
CA THR A 81 2.92 6.24 8.11
C THR A 81 4.44 6.05 8.07
N LEU A 82 5.05 6.11 6.88
CA LEU A 82 6.50 6.04 6.72
C LEU A 82 7.21 7.25 7.36
N LYS A 83 6.63 8.45 7.24
CA LYS A 83 7.21 9.72 7.75
C LYS A 83 7.11 9.86 9.27
N TYR A 84 5.95 9.54 9.84
CA TYR A 84 5.64 9.76 11.26
C TYR A 84 5.67 8.49 12.10
N CYS A 85 5.82 7.31 11.49
CA CYS A 85 5.79 6.01 12.17
C CYS A 85 4.52 5.84 13.02
N TYR A 86 3.37 6.25 12.49
CA TYR A 86 2.07 6.23 13.15
C TYR A 86 1.00 5.73 12.16
N PRO A 87 -0.06 5.02 12.60
CA PRO A 87 -1.11 4.60 11.69
C PRO A 87 -1.90 5.78 11.12
N TYR A 88 -2.22 5.70 9.84
CA TYR A 88 -3.07 6.67 9.15
C TYR A 88 -4.15 5.98 8.35
N HIS A 89 -5.31 6.62 8.27
CA HIS A 89 -6.45 6.19 7.48
C HIS A 89 -6.98 7.37 6.65
N ARG A 90 -7.34 7.12 5.39
CA ARG A 90 -8.00 8.09 4.52
C ARG A 90 -8.77 7.36 3.43
N SER A 91 -9.94 7.89 3.08
CA SER A 91 -10.66 7.48 1.87
C SER A 91 -10.44 8.50 0.75
N PHE A 92 -10.26 8.00 -0.46
CA PHE A 92 -10.06 8.81 -1.66
C PHE A 92 -10.44 8.02 -2.91
N TRP A 93 -10.47 8.69 -4.06
CA TRP A 93 -10.82 8.08 -5.33
C TRP A 93 -9.56 7.62 -6.07
N ILE A 94 -9.65 6.48 -6.74
CA ILE A 94 -8.61 6.00 -7.65
C ILE A 94 -9.22 5.69 -9.01
N GLN A 95 -8.40 5.78 -10.06
CA GLN A 95 -8.76 5.29 -11.37
C GLN A 95 -8.20 3.88 -11.54
N SER A 96 -9.10 2.89 -11.65
CA SER A 96 -8.72 1.54 -12.05
C SER A 96 -8.16 1.55 -13.48
N LEU A 97 -7.35 0.55 -13.84
CA LEU A 97 -6.87 0.35 -15.21
C LEU A 97 -8.01 0.22 -16.24
N ASN A 98 -9.20 -0.18 -15.80
CA ASN A 98 -10.41 -0.21 -16.62
C ASN A 98 -11.05 1.18 -16.83
N GLY A 99 -10.38 2.26 -16.38
CA GLY A 99 -10.83 3.64 -16.51
C GLY A 99 -11.93 4.06 -15.54
N LYS A 100 -12.40 3.15 -14.69
CA LYS A 100 -13.47 3.41 -13.70
C LYS A 100 -12.90 4.13 -12.47
N LYS A 101 -13.54 5.23 -12.07
CA LYS A 101 -13.25 5.90 -10.80
C LYS A 101 -13.95 5.16 -9.66
N GLU A 102 -13.17 4.73 -8.67
CA GLU A 102 -13.68 3.99 -7.52
C GLU A 102 -13.18 4.62 -6.23
N LYS A 103 -14.09 4.82 -5.28
CA LYS A 103 -13.78 5.30 -3.94
C LYS A 103 -13.21 4.14 -3.14
N ILE A 104 -12.01 4.32 -2.63
CA ILE A 104 -11.34 3.34 -1.77
C ILE A 104 -11.08 3.94 -0.40
N SER A 105 -11.01 3.06 0.58
CA SER A 105 -10.57 3.38 1.93
C SER A 105 -9.22 2.72 2.14
N VAL A 106 -8.23 3.51 2.57
CA VAL A 106 -6.86 3.04 2.77
C VAL A 106 -6.48 3.23 4.22
N THR A 107 -6.04 2.15 4.86
CA THR A 107 -5.46 2.16 6.21
C THR A 107 -4.02 1.71 6.11
N SER A 108 -3.12 2.40 6.80
CA SER A 108 -1.72 2.03 6.87
C SER A 108 -1.22 2.06 8.30
N TYR A 109 -0.27 1.18 8.61
CA TYR A 109 0.32 1.06 9.94
C TYR A 109 1.79 0.65 9.84
N PRO A 110 2.64 1.09 10.80
CA PRO A 110 4.06 0.79 10.78
C PRO A 110 4.33 -0.66 11.23
N ILE A 111 5.35 -1.28 10.64
CA ILE A 111 5.92 -2.55 11.11
C ILE A 111 7.12 -2.23 12.00
N LEU A 112 7.03 -2.65 13.26
CA LEU A 112 8.10 -2.52 14.24
C LEU A 112 8.67 -3.91 14.56
N GLY A 113 10.00 -4.02 14.51
CA GLY A 113 10.70 -5.21 15.00
C GLY A 113 10.73 -5.26 16.52
N ARG A 114 11.09 -6.42 17.09
CA ARG A 114 11.17 -6.65 18.56
C ARG A 114 11.96 -5.60 19.36
N SER A 115 12.94 -4.93 18.75
CA SER A 115 13.71 -3.85 19.39
C SER A 115 13.12 -2.45 19.17
N SER A 116 11.81 -2.34 18.86
CA SER A 116 11.14 -1.10 18.43
C SER A 116 11.79 -0.45 17.20
N LYS A 117 12.52 -1.24 16.41
CA LYS A 117 13.15 -0.79 15.19
C LYS A 117 12.10 -0.69 14.11
N PHE A 118 11.96 0.48 13.50
CA PHE A 118 11.09 0.66 12.34
C PHE A 118 11.62 -0.16 11.16
N LEU A 119 10.78 -1.02 10.58
CA LEU A 119 11.13 -1.92 9.48
C LEU A 119 10.49 -1.53 8.15
N GLY A 120 9.38 -0.79 8.21
CA GLY A 120 8.58 -0.41 7.05
C GLY A 120 7.12 -0.25 7.43
N ALA A 121 6.21 -0.35 6.48
CA ALA A 121 4.79 -0.18 6.72
C ALA A 121 3.94 -1.14 5.90
N VAL A 122 2.76 -1.46 6.42
CA VAL A 122 1.69 -2.12 5.67
C VAL A 122 0.66 -1.08 5.30
N ALA A 123 0.11 -1.17 4.09
CA ALA A 123 -1.12 -0.52 3.70
C ALA A 123 -2.12 -1.57 3.24
N ILE A 124 -3.35 -1.47 3.73
CA ILE A 124 -4.50 -2.24 3.27
C ILE A 124 -5.52 -1.29 2.68
N PHE A 125 -6.23 -1.74 1.66
CA PHE A 125 -7.25 -0.92 1.03
C PHE A 125 -8.38 -1.75 0.47
N TRP A 126 -9.57 -1.17 0.44
CA TRP A 126 -10.78 -1.80 -0.09
C TRP A 126 -11.68 -0.75 -0.72
N GLN A 127 -12.55 -1.20 -1.61
CA GLN A 127 -13.60 -0.35 -2.17
C GLN A 127 -14.57 0.04 -1.05
N SER A 128 -14.76 1.35 -0.86
CA SER A 128 -15.79 1.84 0.04
C SER A 128 -17.12 1.72 -0.68
N LYS A 129 -18.03 0.87 -0.18
CA LYS A 129 -19.43 0.93 -0.56
C LYS A 129 -20.05 2.07 0.25
N ASP A 130 -20.61 3.08 -0.42
CA ASP A 130 -21.57 3.97 0.23
C ASP A 130 -22.83 3.11 0.47
N GLU A 131 -23.19 2.90 1.74
CA GLU A 131 -24.48 2.29 2.14
C GLU A 131 -25.66 3.23 1.86
#